data_AF-A0A976JHP9-F1
#
_entry.id   AF-A0A976JHP9-F1
#
_cell.length_a   1.000
_cell.length_b   1.000
_cell.length_c   1.000
_cell.angle_alpha   90.00
_cell.angle_beta   90.00
_cell.angle_gamma   90.00
#
_symmetry.space_group_name_H-M   'P 1'
#
loop_
_entity.id
_entity.type
_entity.pdbx_description
1 polymer ?
#
loop_
_entity_poly.entity_id
_entity_poly.type
_entity_poly.pdbx_seq_one_letter_code
_entity_poly.pdbx_strand_id
1 'polypeptide(L)'
;KPIFPKPSHDTILANTFVEARTVGDALKNLKAPNGELYNHDLDLAKVSDPLDEKRLMKIPEGQGIRYEKDEKKFLPPKLRLGVDWKNLRENRFRQTKYFRLDRKKPSPTIMTHRHSYYHPVEPRFLTQREAAALQSFPNDFVFEGPLSAQWRQIGNAVPPLLGKAIGKALMHMHKKREESLLSKSKGKVETDIHSIRGKAFVYGEA
;
A
#
# COMPACT_ATOMS: atom_id res chain seq x y z
N LYS A 1 -0.42 -30.04 -1.68
CA LYS A 1 0.01 -28.61 -1.80
C LYS A 1 0.01 -28.25 -3.28
N PRO A 2 -0.55 -27.11 -3.70
CA PRO A 2 -0.44 -26.69 -5.09
C PRO A 2 1.04 -26.51 -5.47
N ILE A 3 1.41 -27.00 -6.65
CA ILE A 3 2.74 -26.82 -7.24
C ILE A 3 2.62 -25.61 -8.17
N PHE A 4 3.23 -24.50 -7.77
CA PHE A 4 3.28 -23.31 -8.61
C PHE A 4 4.37 -23.45 -9.68
N PRO A 5 4.17 -22.89 -10.89
CA PRO A 5 5.23 -22.84 -11.89
C PRO A 5 6.44 -22.06 -11.37
N LYS A 6 7.64 -22.41 -11.83
CA LYS A 6 8.85 -21.64 -11.52
C LYS A 6 8.67 -20.21 -12.06
N PRO A 7 8.94 -19.16 -11.27
CA PRO A 7 8.87 -17.78 -11.73
C PRO A 7 9.71 -17.61 -13.00
N SER A 8 9.11 -17.10 -14.07
CA SER A 8 9.77 -16.88 -15.36
C SER A 8 10.29 -15.45 -15.55
N HIS A 9 9.97 -14.55 -14.61
CA HIS A 9 10.38 -13.15 -14.60
C HIS A 9 10.93 -12.82 -13.20
N ASP A 10 11.95 -11.95 -13.11
CA ASP A 10 12.61 -11.53 -11.85
C ASP A 10 13.20 -12.67 -10.99
N THR A 11 13.90 -13.63 -11.61
CA THR A 11 14.67 -14.67 -10.88
C THR A 11 16.00 -14.16 -10.32
N ILE A 12 16.46 -12.99 -10.78
CA ILE A 12 17.59 -12.27 -10.21
C ILE A 12 16.98 -11.12 -9.42
N LEU A 13 17.20 -11.10 -8.10
CA LEU A 13 16.99 -9.88 -7.32
C LEU A 13 17.83 -8.80 -7.98
N ALA A 14 17.18 -7.90 -8.74
CA ALA A 14 17.88 -6.80 -9.36
C ALA A 14 18.65 -6.06 -8.27
N ASN A 15 19.84 -5.54 -8.58
CA ASN A 15 20.62 -4.69 -7.65
C ASN A 15 19.83 -3.44 -7.16
N THR A 16 18.63 -3.22 -7.69
CA THR A 16 17.67 -2.18 -7.37
C THR A 16 16.53 -2.63 -6.44
N PHE A 17 16.54 -3.86 -5.92
CA PHE A 17 15.52 -4.31 -4.99
C PHE A 17 15.59 -3.50 -3.70
N VAL A 18 14.46 -2.92 -3.32
CA VAL A 18 14.30 -2.18 -2.07
C VAL A 18 13.35 -2.98 -1.19
N GLU A 19 13.77 -3.25 0.04
CA GLU A 19 12.91 -3.91 1.01
C GLU A 19 11.63 -3.12 1.24
N ALA A 20 10.53 -3.83 1.49
CA ALA A 20 9.25 -3.20 1.74
C ALA A 20 9.31 -2.42 3.06
N ARG A 21 8.85 -1.16 3.02
CA ARG A 21 8.71 -0.32 4.21
C ARG A 21 7.79 -1.02 5.22
N THR A 22 8.28 -1.19 6.44
CA THR A 22 7.49 -1.84 7.49
C THR A 22 6.50 -0.86 8.14
N VAL A 23 5.52 -1.40 8.87
CA VAL A 23 4.65 -0.56 9.73
C VAL A 23 5.50 0.22 10.72
N GLY A 24 6.55 -0.37 11.29
CA GLY A 24 7.46 0.32 12.21
C GLY A 24 8.11 1.55 11.58
N ASP A 25 8.62 1.41 10.35
CA ASP A 25 9.26 2.50 9.60
C ASP A 25 8.28 3.60 9.21
N ALA A 26 7.03 3.23 8.93
CA ALA A 26 5.97 4.18 8.62
C ALA A 26 5.57 5.03 9.83
N LEU A 27 5.47 4.40 11.01
CA LEU A 27 4.99 5.07 12.22
C LEU A 27 6.11 5.76 13.03
N LYS A 28 7.37 5.61 12.64
CA LYS A 28 8.52 6.16 13.38
C LYS A 28 8.53 7.69 13.47
N ASN A 29 8.12 8.38 12.41
CA ASN A 29 8.07 9.85 12.37
C ASN A 29 6.83 10.33 11.62
N LEU A 30 5.88 10.89 12.37
CA LEU A 30 4.61 11.39 11.85
C LEU A 30 4.54 12.92 11.79
N LYS A 31 5.52 13.62 12.38
CA LYS A 31 5.52 15.09 12.41
C LYS A 31 5.89 15.64 11.05
N ALA A 32 5.23 16.72 10.67
CA ALA A 32 5.57 17.50 9.50
C ALA A 32 6.92 18.24 9.70
N PRO A 33 7.56 18.74 8.64
CA PRO A 33 8.85 19.44 8.74
C PRO A 33 8.83 20.67 9.67
N ASN A 34 7.67 21.31 9.83
CA ASN A 34 7.44 22.42 10.77
C ASN A 34 7.26 21.97 12.23
N GLY A 35 7.32 20.65 12.51
CA GLY A 35 7.13 20.08 13.84
C GLY A 35 5.68 19.81 14.23
N GLU A 36 4.71 20.25 13.43
CA GLU A 36 3.29 20.04 13.68
C GLU A 36 2.87 18.60 13.38
N LEU A 37 1.76 18.16 13.99
CA LEU A 37 1.23 16.81 13.84
C LEU A 37 -0.21 16.85 13.37
N TYR A 38 -0.40 16.77 12.05
CA TYR A 38 -1.72 16.85 11.42
C TYR A 38 -2.49 15.53 11.49
N ASN A 39 -3.83 15.60 11.56
CA ASN A 39 -4.75 14.46 11.46
C ASN A 39 -4.42 13.28 12.42
N HIS A 40 -3.81 13.55 13.57
CA HIS A 40 -3.44 12.56 14.57
C HIS A 40 -4.21 12.79 15.87
N ASP A 41 -5.47 12.36 15.90
CA ASP A 41 -6.34 12.50 17.05
C ASP A 41 -6.48 11.15 17.77
N LEU A 42 -5.90 11.06 18.97
CA LEU A 42 -5.93 9.86 19.78
C LEU A 42 -7.29 9.60 20.42
N ASP A 43 -8.07 10.65 20.71
CA ASP A 43 -9.40 10.52 21.30
C ASP A 43 -10.37 9.92 20.30
N LEU A 44 -10.30 10.39 19.05
CA LEU A 44 -11.01 9.74 17.96
C LEU A 44 -10.55 8.31 17.80
N ALA A 45 -9.26 8.00 17.93
CA ALA A 45 -8.71 6.66 17.70
C ALA A 45 -9.12 5.59 18.73
N LYS A 46 -9.60 5.98 19.91
CA LYS A 46 -9.99 5.06 21.00
C LYS A 46 -11.05 4.05 20.58
N VAL A 47 -11.00 2.89 21.21
CA VAL A 47 -12.07 1.87 21.13
C VAL A 47 -13.17 2.27 22.10
N SER A 48 -14.40 2.40 21.61
CA SER A 48 -15.51 2.91 22.44
C SER A 48 -15.99 1.92 23.50
N ASP A 49 -15.94 0.62 23.22
CA ASP A 49 -16.38 -0.42 24.16
C ASP A 49 -15.22 -0.81 25.11
N PRO A 50 -15.37 -0.62 26.45
CA PRO A 50 -14.36 -1.03 27.43
C PRO A 50 -14.05 -2.53 27.40
N LEU A 51 -14.99 -3.37 26.97
CA LEU A 51 -14.77 -4.80 26.84
C LEU A 51 -13.83 -5.12 25.68
N ASP A 52 -14.00 -4.42 24.55
CA ASP A 52 -13.12 -4.55 23.38
C ASP A 52 -11.73 -4.02 23.65
N GLU A 53 -11.61 -2.93 24.42
CA GLU A 53 -10.32 -2.44 24.89
C GLU A 53 -9.59 -3.51 25.73
N LYS A 54 -10.29 -4.11 26.70
CA LYS A 54 -9.75 -5.20 27.53
C LYS A 54 -9.33 -6.42 26.69
N ARG A 55 -10.08 -6.77 25.66
CA ARG A 55 -9.72 -7.84 24.72
C ARG A 55 -8.46 -7.50 23.95
N LEU A 56 -8.39 -6.28 23.41
CA LEU A 56 -7.27 -5.82 22.60
C LEU A 56 -5.96 -5.74 23.40
N MET A 57 -6.03 -5.39 24.69
CA MET A 57 -4.88 -5.44 25.61
C MET A 57 -4.30 -6.85 25.81
N LYS A 58 -5.08 -7.90 25.56
CA LYS A 58 -4.61 -9.31 25.68
C LYS A 58 -4.04 -9.87 24.40
N ILE A 59 -4.29 -9.20 23.27
CA ILE A 59 -3.81 -9.66 21.97
C ILE A 59 -2.43 -9.02 21.74
N PRO A 60 -1.41 -9.82 21.44
CA PRO A 60 -0.07 -9.31 21.17
C PRO A 60 0.04 -8.72 19.76
N GLU A 61 1.10 -7.96 19.55
CA GLU A 61 1.47 -7.37 18.25
C GLU A 61 1.50 -8.42 17.12
N GLY A 62 1.00 -8.06 15.94
CA GLY A 62 0.97 -8.93 14.77
C GLY A 62 0.04 -10.15 14.88
N GLN A 63 -0.76 -10.24 15.93
CA GLN A 63 -1.72 -11.31 16.14
C GLN A 63 -3.15 -10.79 16.13
N GLY A 64 -4.09 -11.72 16.02
CA GLY A 64 -5.52 -11.46 16.09
C GLY A 64 -6.28 -12.79 16.15
N ILE A 65 -7.60 -12.70 16.26
CA ILE A 65 -8.46 -13.87 16.41
C ILE A 65 -9.07 -14.21 15.06
N ARG A 66 -8.67 -15.34 14.48
CA ARG A 66 -9.26 -15.86 13.24
C ARG A 66 -9.96 -17.20 13.46
N TYR A 67 -9.42 -18.03 14.34
CA TYR A 67 -9.91 -19.35 14.68
C TYR A 67 -10.17 -19.47 16.19
N GLU A 68 -10.93 -20.49 16.60
CA GLU A 68 -11.22 -20.78 18.01
C GLU A 68 -9.94 -20.93 18.85
N LYS A 69 -8.90 -21.55 18.29
CA LYS A 69 -7.59 -21.71 18.96
C LYS A 69 -6.95 -20.37 19.31
N ASP A 70 -7.15 -19.33 18.48
CA ASP A 70 -6.57 -18.01 18.71
C ASP A 70 -7.32 -17.32 19.85
N GLU A 71 -8.65 -17.44 19.85
CA GLU A 71 -9.49 -16.93 20.94
C GLU A 71 -9.10 -17.58 22.27
N LYS A 72 -8.99 -18.91 22.32
CA LYS A 72 -8.60 -19.63 23.55
C LYS A 72 -7.18 -19.31 24.00
N LYS A 73 -6.27 -19.01 23.06
CA LYS A 73 -4.88 -18.67 23.34
C LYS A 73 -4.74 -17.27 23.92
N PHE A 74 -5.47 -16.29 23.39
CA PHE A 74 -5.28 -14.87 23.75
C PHE A 74 -6.29 -14.38 24.80
N LEU A 75 -7.53 -14.89 24.80
CA LEU A 75 -8.61 -14.37 25.65
C LEU A 75 -8.97 -15.34 26.78
N PRO A 76 -8.99 -14.88 28.06
CA PRO A 76 -9.54 -15.65 29.15
C PRO A 76 -11.05 -15.86 28.97
N PRO A 77 -11.67 -16.88 29.61
CA PRO A 77 -13.08 -17.21 29.43
C PRO A 77 -14.05 -16.02 29.55
N LYS A 78 -13.80 -15.10 30.50
CA LYS A 78 -14.62 -13.91 30.74
C LYS A 78 -14.60 -12.89 29.60
N LEU A 79 -13.60 -12.92 28.72
CA LEU A 79 -13.42 -11.96 27.63
C LEU A 79 -13.71 -12.57 26.25
N ARG A 80 -14.11 -13.84 26.18
CA ARG A 80 -14.43 -14.50 24.90
C ARG A 80 -15.61 -13.82 24.20
N LEU A 81 -15.70 -14.05 22.90
CA LEU A 81 -16.67 -13.42 22.00
C LEU A 81 -18.03 -14.13 22.00
N GLY A 82 -18.13 -15.30 22.65
CA GLY A 82 -19.36 -16.08 22.71
C GLY A 82 -19.80 -16.63 21.36
N VAL A 83 -18.85 -16.82 20.43
CA VAL A 83 -19.14 -17.29 19.07
C VAL A 83 -19.28 -18.81 19.04
N ASP A 84 -20.30 -19.29 18.33
CA ASP A 84 -20.46 -20.72 18.04
C ASP A 84 -19.55 -21.14 16.88
N TRP A 85 -18.33 -21.56 17.23
CA TRP A 85 -17.30 -21.95 16.27
C TRP A 85 -17.65 -23.19 15.44
N LYS A 86 -18.55 -24.06 15.91
CA LYS A 86 -18.92 -25.30 15.22
C LYS A 86 -19.86 -25.04 14.04
N ASN A 87 -20.75 -24.07 14.20
CA ASN A 87 -21.72 -23.68 13.18
C ASN A 87 -21.20 -22.54 12.28
N LEU A 88 -20.01 -22.01 12.56
CA LEU A 88 -19.39 -20.98 11.75
C LEU A 88 -18.91 -21.55 10.41
N ARG A 89 -19.30 -20.93 9.30
CA ARG A 89 -18.83 -21.32 7.97
C ARG A 89 -17.29 -21.32 7.92
N GLU A 90 -16.71 -22.41 7.42
CA GLU A 90 -15.25 -22.63 7.34
C GLU A 90 -14.53 -22.63 8.71
N ASN A 91 -15.26 -22.72 9.82
CA ASN A 91 -14.76 -22.72 11.20
C ASN A 91 -13.79 -21.57 11.51
N ARG A 92 -13.99 -20.41 10.86
CA ARG A 92 -13.10 -19.25 10.95
C ARG A 92 -13.83 -17.94 10.68
N PHE A 93 -13.31 -16.84 11.23
CA PHE A 93 -13.73 -15.52 10.79
C PHE A 93 -13.19 -15.24 9.37
N ARG A 94 -14.02 -14.57 8.54
CA ARG A 94 -13.61 -14.10 7.21
C ARG A 94 -12.49 -13.07 7.31
N GLN A 95 -12.65 -12.12 8.23
CA GLN A 95 -11.65 -11.12 8.62
C GLN A 95 -11.17 -11.44 10.03
N THR A 96 -9.86 -11.39 10.24
CA THR A 96 -9.27 -11.58 11.57
C THR A 96 -9.76 -10.47 12.51
N LYS A 97 -10.40 -10.83 13.61
CA LYS A 97 -10.90 -9.89 14.62
C LYS A 97 -9.75 -9.41 15.50
N TYR A 98 -9.80 -8.13 15.89
CA TYR A 98 -8.81 -7.50 16.76
C TYR A 98 -7.35 -7.67 16.30
N PHE A 99 -7.13 -7.72 14.98
CA PHE A 99 -5.80 -7.91 14.42
C PHE A 99 -4.94 -6.67 14.66
N ARG A 100 -3.89 -6.81 15.47
CA ARG A 100 -2.89 -5.78 15.71
C ARG A 100 -1.85 -5.81 14.59
N LEU A 101 -1.51 -4.66 14.06
CA LEU A 101 -0.43 -4.57 13.07
C LEU A 101 0.91 -5.03 13.66
N ASP A 102 1.81 -5.47 12.79
CA ASP A 102 3.16 -5.97 13.12
C ASP A 102 4.19 -4.95 12.64
N ARG A 103 4.97 -4.35 13.55
CA ARG A 103 5.97 -3.32 13.22
C ARG A 103 7.08 -3.86 12.33
N LYS A 104 7.32 -5.18 12.31
CA LYS A 104 8.36 -5.81 11.49
C LYS A 104 7.88 -6.20 10.10
N LYS A 105 6.59 -6.04 9.79
CA LYS A 105 6.02 -6.41 8.50
C LYS A 105 5.39 -5.21 7.79
N PRO A 106 5.18 -5.31 6.47
CA PRO A 106 4.36 -4.35 5.75
C PRO A 106 2.91 -4.37 6.25
N SER A 107 2.23 -3.24 6.13
CA SER A 107 0.80 -3.16 6.43
C SER A 107 -0.01 -3.98 5.42
N PRO A 108 -1.14 -4.58 5.83
CA PRO A 108 -2.19 -4.94 4.87
C PRO A 108 -2.69 -3.67 4.16
N THR A 109 -3.40 -3.87 3.05
CA THR A 109 -4.03 -2.76 2.31
C THR A 109 -4.91 -1.92 3.23
N ILE A 110 -4.63 -0.61 3.29
CA ILE A 110 -5.46 0.35 4.00
C ILE A 110 -6.74 0.60 3.19
N MET A 111 -7.88 0.30 3.80
CA MET A 111 -9.22 0.46 3.22
C MET A 111 -9.82 1.80 3.66
N THR A 112 -11.02 2.07 3.16
CA THR A 112 -11.78 3.32 3.39
C THR A 112 -12.38 3.47 4.78
N HIS A 113 -12.16 2.52 5.70
CA HIS A 113 -12.73 2.53 7.04
C HIS A 113 -11.69 2.12 8.08
N ARG A 114 -11.82 2.67 9.28
CA ARG A 114 -10.85 2.53 10.38
C ARG A 114 -10.92 1.22 11.16
N HIS A 115 -12.09 0.60 11.24
CA HIS A 115 -12.39 -0.46 12.22
C HIS A 115 -11.70 -1.81 11.97
N SER A 116 -10.85 -1.88 10.96
CA SER A 116 -10.07 -3.07 10.60
C SER A 116 -8.60 -3.00 11.03
N TYR A 117 -8.12 -1.84 11.50
CA TYR A 117 -6.70 -1.61 11.76
C TYR A 117 -6.45 -1.17 13.19
N TYR A 118 -5.83 -2.05 13.98
CA TYR A 118 -5.43 -1.74 15.34
C TYR A 118 -3.95 -1.38 15.40
N HIS A 119 -3.64 -0.37 16.20
CA HIS A 119 -2.27 0.07 16.41
C HIS A 119 -1.41 -1.09 16.97
N PRO A 120 -0.12 -1.22 16.60
CA PRO A 120 0.70 -2.37 17.01
C PRO A 120 0.80 -2.56 18.53
N VAL A 121 0.91 -1.45 19.29
CA VAL A 121 1.22 -1.45 20.74
C VAL A 121 0.07 -0.95 21.62
N GLU A 122 -0.47 0.22 21.30
CA GLU A 122 -1.60 0.84 22.04
C GLU A 122 -2.96 0.21 21.72
N PRO A 123 -3.88 0.05 22.68
CA PRO A 123 -5.18 -0.59 22.49
C PRO A 123 -6.21 0.34 21.82
N ARG A 124 -5.89 0.81 20.61
CA ARG A 124 -6.72 1.72 19.82
C ARG A 124 -6.68 1.38 18.33
N PHE A 125 -7.57 1.98 17.56
CA PHE A 125 -7.46 1.99 16.11
C PHE A 125 -6.28 2.88 15.67
N LEU A 126 -5.90 2.76 14.40
CA LEU A 126 -5.03 3.76 13.80
C LEU A 126 -5.72 5.14 13.75
N THR A 127 -4.90 6.18 13.86
CA THR A 127 -5.27 7.55 13.47
C THR A 127 -5.19 7.70 11.94
N GLN A 128 -5.80 8.76 11.41
CA GLN A 128 -5.72 9.10 10.00
C GLN A 128 -4.27 9.35 9.58
N ARG A 129 -3.49 10.03 10.43
CA ARG A 129 -2.08 10.30 10.14
C ARG A 129 -1.25 9.04 10.00
N GLU A 130 -1.46 8.06 10.87
CA GLU A 130 -0.78 6.75 10.81
C GLU A 130 -1.19 5.98 9.55
N ALA A 131 -2.49 5.92 9.25
CA ALA A 131 -2.98 5.26 8.04
C ALA A 131 -2.43 5.91 6.76
N ALA A 132 -2.36 7.24 6.73
CA ALA A 132 -1.78 7.99 5.63
C ALA A 132 -0.26 7.78 5.49
N ALA A 133 0.48 7.66 6.62
CA ALA A 133 1.90 7.33 6.59
C ALA A 133 2.15 5.93 6.01
N LEU A 134 1.28 4.96 6.32
CA LEU A 134 1.30 3.62 5.71
C LEU A 134 1.01 3.68 4.19
N GLN A 135 0.13 4.59 3.76
CA GLN A 135 -0.11 4.90 2.35
C GLN A 135 0.97 5.82 1.72
N SER A 136 2.09 6.07 2.41
CA SER A 136 3.21 6.88 1.94
C SER A 136 2.90 8.37 1.68
N PHE A 137 1.83 8.90 2.27
CA PHE A 137 1.58 10.33 2.23
C PHE A 137 2.68 11.12 2.95
N PRO A 138 3.06 12.29 2.43
CA PRO A 138 3.88 13.25 3.16
C PRO A 138 3.23 13.64 4.50
N ASN A 139 4.06 13.91 5.52
CA ASN A 139 3.58 14.23 6.86
C ASN A 139 2.88 15.61 6.93
N ASP A 140 3.18 16.51 6.00
CA ASP A 140 2.58 17.84 5.82
C ASP A 140 1.31 17.83 4.96
N PHE A 141 0.92 16.67 4.40
CA PHE A 141 -0.36 16.56 3.71
C PHE A 141 -1.51 16.51 4.72
N VAL A 142 -2.40 17.51 4.67
CA VAL A 142 -3.56 17.65 5.56
C VAL A 142 -4.81 17.10 4.88
N PHE A 143 -5.53 16.23 5.58
CA PHE A 143 -6.82 15.72 5.13
C PHE A 143 -7.96 16.54 5.75
N GLU A 144 -8.87 17.03 4.92
CA GLU A 144 -9.99 17.85 5.36
C GLU A 144 -11.32 17.08 5.36
N GLY A 145 -12.31 17.65 6.05
CA GLY A 145 -13.66 17.11 6.18
C GLY A 145 -13.84 16.14 7.36
N PRO A 146 -15.02 15.51 7.46
CA PRO A 146 -15.31 14.60 8.57
C PRO A 146 -14.41 13.37 8.55
N LEU A 147 -14.23 12.73 9.71
CA LEU A 147 -13.36 11.57 9.90
C LEU A 147 -13.56 10.47 8.84
N SER A 148 -14.81 10.13 8.53
CA SER A 148 -15.14 9.12 7.50
C SER A 148 -14.68 9.52 6.09
N ALA A 149 -14.76 10.82 5.76
CA ALA A 149 -14.29 11.34 4.49
C ALA A 149 -12.76 11.31 4.40
N GLN A 150 -12.05 11.63 5.49
CA GLN A 150 -10.59 11.53 5.54
C GLN A 150 -10.13 10.07 5.31
N TRP A 151 -10.76 9.09 5.97
CA TRP A 151 -10.46 7.67 5.76
C TRP A 151 -10.75 7.21 4.34
N ARG A 152 -11.84 7.69 3.73
CA ARG A 152 -12.16 7.40 2.32
C ARG A 152 -11.11 7.98 1.36
N GLN A 153 -10.63 9.20 1.61
CA GLN A 153 -9.54 9.81 0.83
C GLN A 153 -8.26 8.98 0.92
N ILE A 154 -7.86 8.59 2.13
CA ILE A 154 -6.65 7.78 2.36
C ILE A 154 -6.77 6.40 1.71
N GLY A 155 -7.90 5.70 1.92
CA GLY A 155 -8.09 4.33 1.44
C GLY A 155 -8.22 4.20 -0.08
N ASN A 156 -8.82 5.21 -0.74
CA ASN A 156 -8.98 5.22 -2.20
C ASN A 156 -7.76 5.78 -2.95
N ALA A 157 -6.85 6.45 -2.26
CA ALA A 157 -5.70 7.08 -2.89
C ALA A 157 -4.71 6.04 -3.43
N VAL A 158 -4.04 6.43 -4.52
CA VAL A 158 -2.81 5.76 -4.97
C VAL A 158 -1.67 6.24 -4.06
N PRO A 159 -0.84 5.34 -3.50
CA PRO A 159 0.29 5.74 -2.65
C PRO A 159 1.19 6.77 -3.36
N PRO A 160 1.52 7.93 -2.76
CA PRO A 160 2.33 8.95 -3.43
C PRO A 160 3.71 8.48 -3.88
N LEU A 161 4.37 7.58 -3.14
CA LEU A 161 5.66 7.01 -3.57
C LEU A 161 5.52 6.13 -4.82
N LEU A 162 4.41 5.40 -4.96
CA LEU A 162 4.11 4.64 -6.17
C LEU A 162 3.86 5.60 -7.35
N GLY A 163 3.04 6.63 -7.14
CA GLY A 163 2.79 7.67 -8.15
C GLY A 163 4.09 8.36 -8.62
N LYS A 164 4.99 8.67 -7.68
CA LYS A 164 6.32 9.24 -7.97
C LYS A 164 7.17 8.31 -8.84
N ALA A 165 7.19 7.01 -8.55
CA ALA A 165 7.95 6.03 -9.32
C ALA A 165 7.45 5.95 -10.78
N ILE A 166 6.13 5.86 -10.96
CA ILE A 166 5.50 5.84 -12.29
C ILE A 166 5.78 7.15 -13.03
N GLY A 167 5.61 8.30 -12.37
CA GLY A 167 5.87 9.61 -12.96
C GLY A 167 7.32 9.77 -13.44
N LYS A 168 8.29 9.29 -12.67
CA LYS A 168 9.71 9.28 -13.08
C LYS A 168 9.95 8.42 -14.32
N ALA A 169 9.34 7.24 -14.40
CA ALA A 169 9.46 6.37 -15.56
C ALA A 169 8.87 7.04 -16.82
N LEU A 170 7.70 7.67 -16.70
CA LEU A 170 7.06 8.40 -17.80
C LEU A 170 7.91 9.59 -18.28
N MET A 171 8.47 10.39 -17.36
CA MET A 171 9.38 11.49 -17.72
C MET A 171 10.63 11.00 -18.45
N HIS A 172 11.22 9.89 -18.00
CA HIS A 172 12.38 9.29 -18.66
C HIS A 172 12.06 8.82 -20.08
N MET A 173 10.91 8.15 -20.25
CA MET A 173 10.42 7.73 -21.57
C MET A 173 10.17 8.93 -22.48
N HIS A 174 9.56 10.00 -21.95
CA HIS A 174 9.28 11.22 -22.69
C HIS A 174 10.57 11.89 -23.18
N LYS A 175 11.54 12.11 -22.28
CA LYS A 175 12.83 12.72 -22.61
C LYS A 175 13.58 11.94 -23.70
N LYS A 176 13.64 10.61 -23.59
CA LYS A 176 14.24 9.75 -24.63
C LYS A 176 13.55 9.91 -25.98
N ARG A 177 12.21 10.04 -25.98
CA ARG A 177 11.46 10.28 -27.21
C ARG A 177 11.79 11.64 -27.81
N GLU A 178 11.88 12.70 -27.00
CA GLU A 178 12.27 14.04 -27.48
C GLU A 178 13.67 14.06 -28.07
N GLU A 179 14.66 13.45 -27.40
CA GLU A 179 16.03 13.30 -27.90
C GLU A 179 16.07 12.51 -29.22
N SER A 180 15.25 11.46 -29.34
CA SER A 180 15.11 10.70 -30.60
C SER A 180 14.47 11.52 -31.73
N LEU A 181 13.54 12.44 -31.43
CA LEU A 181 12.93 13.30 -32.43
C LEU A 181 13.89 14.41 -32.89
N LEU A 182 14.63 15.02 -31.96
CA LEU A 182 15.65 16.05 -32.23
C LEU A 182 16.85 15.50 -33.02
N SER A 183 17.21 14.23 -32.82
CA SER A 183 18.24 13.56 -33.61
C SER A 183 17.74 13.18 -35.01
N LYS A 184 16.47 12.82 -35.18
CA LYS A 184 15.85 12.56 -36.49
C LYS A 184 15.69 13.82 -37.34
N SER A 185 15.45 14.99 -36.76
CA SER A 185 15.40 16.26 -37.51
C SER A 185 16.76 16.74 -38.03
N LYS A 186 17.87 16.12 -37.60
CA LYS A 186 19.23 16.35 -38.15
C LYS A 186 19.64 15.33 -39.21
N GLY A 187 18.80 14.32 -39.49
CA GLY A 187 18.98 13.42 -40.62
C GLY A 187 18.63 14.15 -41.91
N LYS A 188 19.60 14.25 -42.82
CA LYS A 188 19.49 14.80 -44.18
C LYS A 188 18.24 14.21 -44.86
N VAL A 189 17.15 14.97 -44.94
CA VAL A 189 16.08 14.67 -45.91
C VAL A 189 16.78 14.75 -47.26
N GLU A 190 16.88 13.64 -47.98
CA GLU A 190 17.39 13.66 -49.35
C GLU A 190 16.36 14.44 -50.17
N THR A 191 16.59 15.75 -50.34
CA THR A 191 15.68 16.66 -51.07
C THR A 191 15.81 16.51 -52.58
N ASP A 192 16.72 15.67 -53.05
CA ASP A 192 16.90 15.43 -54.47
C ASP A 192 15.87 14.41 -54.97
N ILE A 193 14.82 14.94 -55.59
CA ILE A 193 13.73 14.16 -56.17
C ILE A 193 14.23 13.20 -57.27
N HIS A 194 15.39 13.47 -57.89
CA HIS A 194 16.00 12.56 -58.89
C HIS A 194 16.53 11.27 -58.25
N SER A 195 17.19 11.36 -57.08
CA SER A 195 17.68 10.18 -56.34
C SER A 195 16.53 9.25 -55.91
N ILE A 196 15.43 9.85 -55.40
CA ILE A 196 14.25 9.11 -54.94
C ILE A 196 13.56 8.40 -56.11
N ARG A 197 13.40 9.09 -57.26
CA ARG A 197 12.77 8.49 -58.46
C ARG A 197 13.60 7.36 -59.07
N GLY A 198 14.92 7.45 -59.04
CA GLY A 198 15.81 6.42 -59.61
C GLY A 198 15.79 5.07 -58.87
N LYS A 199 15.30 5.03 -57.63
CA LYS A 199 15.25 3.81 -56.79
C LYS A 199 13.83 3.34 -56.46
N ALA A 200 12.81 4.17 -56.65
CA ALA A 200 11.45 3.88 -56.18
C ALA A 200 10.73 2.79 -57.00
N PHE A 201 11.11 2.58 -58.26
CA PHE A 201 10.46 1.62 -59.15
C PHE A 201 11.51 0.86 -59.98
N VAL A 202 12.20 -0.09 -59.35
CA VAL A 202 12.95 -1.12 -60.08
C VAL A 202 11.99 -2.28 -60.28
N TYR A 203 11.41 -2.39 -61.48
CA TYR A 203 10.68 -3.60 -61.87
C TYR A 203 11.71 -4.61 -62.36
N GLY A 204 11.84 -5.73 -61.65
CA GLY A 204 12.65 -6.85 -62.13
C GLY A 204 12.05 -7.42 -63.41
N GLU A 205 12.89 -7.64 -64.42
CA GLU A 205 12.50 -8.40 -65.62
C GLU A 205 12.15 -9.83 -65.18
N ALA A 206 10.98 -10.30 -65.62
CA ALA A 206 10.45 -11.64 -65.36
C ALA A 206 11.19 -12.71 -66.17
#